data_AF-A0A7T4QQZ5-F1
#
_entry.id   AF-A0A7T4QQZ5-F1
#
_cell.length_a   1.000
_cell.length_b   1.000
_cell.length_c   1.000
_cell.angle_alpha   90.00
_cell.angle_beta   90.00
_cell.angle_gamma   90.00
#
_symmetry.space_group_name_H-M   'P 1'
#
loop_
_entity.id
_entity.type
_entity.pdbx_description
1 polymer ?
#
loop_
_entity_poly.entity_id
_entity_poly.type
_entity_poly.pdbx_seq_one_letter_code
_entity_poly.pdbx_strand_id
1 'polypeptide(L)'
;MMKQLAILLILGFSMGTADAQITSISVNKANFEQSGFPFKGKRVLQVEHITTANEDNFIVFSKEQRNADPDHLYIQQFQKNNDKWTVVAEDHVSEKDIVTSVWDARKAFFDADKDGKLDAIFVYSRHPKGDMDKQLSCIALVLYNKQFYRLQADQADGYQKTTYSDNYSQLPEVIKAQVTQFWEKLDKD
;
A
#
# COMPACT_ATOMS: atom_id res chain seq x y z
N MET A 1 -11.91 55.00 -22.17
CA MET A 1 -11.35 53.70 -22.62
C MET A 1 -10.30 53.21 -21.60
N MET A 2 -10.70 52.97 -20.34
CA MET A 2 -9.76 52.58 -19.25
C MET A 2 -10.45 51.87 -18.07
N LYS A 3 -11.75 51.54 -18.19
CA LYS A 3 -12.52 50.84 -17.13
C LYS A 3 -12.75 49.36 -17.42
N GLN A 4 -12.49 48.90 -18.65
CA GLN A 4 -12.71 47.50 -19.05
C GLN A 4 -11.45 46.63 -18.95
N LEU A 5 -10.25 47.22 -18.79
CA LEU A 5 -9.01 46.45 -18.60
C LEU A 5 -8.77 46.02 -17.14
N ALA A 6 -9.40 46.68 -16.17
CA ALA A 6 -9.18 46.37 -14.74
C ALA A 6 -9.93 45.11 -14.27
N ILE A 7 -10.96 44.67 -15.00
CA ILE A 7 -11.77 43.50 -14.64
C ILE A 7 -11.11 42.19 -15.13
N LEU A 8 -10.28 42.25 -16.17
CA LEU A 8 -9.60 41.06 -16.70
C LEU A 8 -8.40 40.60 -15.86
N LEU A 9 -7.84 41.46 -15.00
CA LEU A 9 -6.65 41.13 -14.20
C LEU A 9 -6.94 40.40 -12.88
N ILE A 10 -8.21 40.31 -12.46
CA ILE A 10 -8.60 39.68 -11.18
C ILE A 10 -9.05 38.21 -11.39
N LEU A 11 -9.30 37.79 -12.62
CA LEU A 11 -9.74 36.42 -12.95
C LEU A 11 -8.59 35.43 -13.21
N GLY A 12 -7.33 35.85 -13.06
CA GLY A 12 -6.16 35.09 -13.51
C GLY A 12 -5.43 34.20 -12.49
N PHE A 13 -5.80 34.21 -11.20
CA PHE A 13 -4.99 33.57 -10.15
C PHE A 13 -5.77 32.74 -9.12
N SER A 14 -6.73 31.94 -9.58
CA SER A 14 -7.36 30.94 -8.71
C SER A 14 -7.48 29.56 -9.37
N MET A 15 -6.50 29.17 -10.19
CA MET A 15 -6.17 27.76 -10.34
C MET A 15 -5.31 27.36 -9.15
N GLY A 16 -5.94 27.28 -7.97
CA GLY A 16 -5.33 26.54 -6.87
C GLY A 16 -5.21 25.10 -7.32
N THR A 17 -3.99 24.60 -7.46
CA THR A 17 -3.75 23.17 -7.49
C THR A 17 -4.26 22.64 -6.16
N ALA A 18 -5.46 22.08 -6.17
CA ALA A 18 -5.92 21.26 -5.06
C ALA A 18 -5.01 20.02 -5.06
N ASP A 19 -3.88 20.12 -4.38
CA ASP A 19 -3.08 18.94 -4.08
C ASP A 19 -3.99 18.02 -3.26
N ALA A 20 -4.32 16.86 -3.83
CA ALA A 20 -5.21 15.92 -3.18
C ALA A 20 -4.60 15.51 -1.83
N GLN A 21 -5.29 15.87 -0.74
CA GLN A 21 -4.79 15.60 0.59
C GLN A 21 -4.98 14.11 0.91
N ILE A 22 -3.88 13.42 1.19
CA ILE A 22 -3.89 12.08 1.76
C ILE A 22 -3.71 12.20 3.26
N THR A 23 -4.65 11.63 4.02
CA THR A 23 -4.61 11.63 5.47
C THR A 23 -4.48 10.22 5.99
N SER A 24 -3.40 9.97 6.73
CA SER A 24 -3.24 8.73 7.51
C SER A 24 -3.78 8.96 8.92
N ILE A 25 -4.74 8.13 9.32
CA ILE A 25 -5.37 8.15 10.63
C ILE A 25 -4.79 7.00 11.44
N SER A 26 -4.28 7.31 12.63
CA SER A 26 -3.70 6.30 13.52
C SER A 26 -4.75 5.29 13.97
N VAL A 27 -4.44 4.01 13.79
CA VAL A 27 -5.30 2.90 14.18
C VAL A 27 -4.65 2.13 15.31
N ASN A 28 -5.36 1.98 16.43
CA ASN A 28 -4.92 1.04 17.46
C ASN A 28 -5.24 -0.38 17.00
N LYS A 29 -4.19 -1.15 16.69
CA LYS A 29 -4.32 -2.51 16.16
C LYS A 29 -5.12 -3.45 17.07
N ALA A 30 -4.88 -3.41 18.39
CA ALA A 30 -5.57 -4.30 19.32
C ALA A 30 -7.07 -3.99 19.38
N ASN A 31 -7.44 -2.70 19.39
CA ASN A 31 -8.84 -2.28 19.33
C ASN A 31 -9.48 -2.67 17.99
N PHE A 32 -8.75 -2.53 16.88
CA PHE A 32 -9.23 -2.92 15.56
C PHE A 32 -9.51 -4.44 15.49
N GLU A 33 -8.59 -5.27 15.98
CA GLU A 33 -8.77 -6.73 16.08
C GLU A 33 -10.01 -7.10 16.91
N GLN A 34 -10.26 -6.39 18.01
CA GLN A 34 -11.39 -6.64 18.91
C GLN A 34 -12.72 -6.07 18.42
N SER A 35 -12.70 -5.16 17.44
CA SER A 35 -13.90 -4.47 16.95
C SER A 35 -14.88 -5.37 16.19
N GLY A 36 -14.46 -6.58 15.81
CA GLY A 36 -15.24 -7.47 14.94
C GLY A 36 -15.21 -7.04 13.46
N PHE A 37 -14.26 -6.18 13.06
CA PHE A 37 -14.09 -5.79 11.66
C PHE A 37 -13.89 -7.03 10.77
N PRO A 38 -14.55 -7.12 9.60
CA PRO A 38 -14.68 -8.37 8.84
C PRO A 38 -13.47 -8.68 7.94
N PHE A 39 -12.26 -8.70 8.51
CA PHE A 39 -11.04 -9.08 7.78
C PHE A 39 -10.79 -10.60 7.78
N LYS A 40 -10.03 -11.12 6.82
CA LYS A 40 -9.64 -12.54 6.72
C LYS A 40 -8.52 -12.89 7.71
N GLY A 41 -8.55 -14.11 8.24
CA GLY A 41 -7.60 -14.58 9.23
C GLY A 41 -8.05 -14.31 10.67
N LYS A 42 -7.09 -14.25 11.59
CA LYS A 42 -7.31 -14.18 13.05
C LYS A 42 -6.47 -13.13 13.77
N ARG A 43 -5.32 -12.75 13.21
CA ARG A 43 -4.42 -11.73 13.76
C ARG A 43 -4.09 -10.69 12.70
N VAL A 44 -4.11 -9.42 13.08
CA VAL A 44 -3.67 -8.29 12.28
C VAL A 44 -2.17 -8.11 12.52
N LEU A 45 -1.42 -8.01 11.43
CA LEU A 45 -0.01 -7.62 11.47
C LEU A 45 0.12 -6.11 11.39
N GLN A 46 -0.59 -5.51 10.42
CA GLN A 46 -0.60 -4.08 10.12
C GLN A 46 -2.01 -3.68 9.69
N VAL A 47 -2.43 -2.48 10.10
CA VAL A 47 -3.67 -1.86 9.66
C VAL A 47 -3.48 -0.36 9.47
N GLU A 48 -3.87 0.14 8.31
CA GLU A 48 -3.84 1.56 7.98
C GLU A 48 -5.25 2.06 7.70
N HIS A 49 -5.61 3.20 8.29
CA HIS A 49 -6.80 3.94 7.92
C HIS A 49 -6.37 5.16 7.12
N ILE A 50 -6.66 5.16 5.82
CA ILE A 50 -6.25 6.20 4.88
C ILE A 50 -7.47 6.82 4.23
N THR A 51 -7.60 8.13 4.35
CA THR A 51 -8.59 8.89 3.58
C THR A 51 -7.89 9.71 2.50
N THR A 52 -8.52 9.76 1.34
CA THR A 52 -8.12 10.62 0.22
C THR A 52 -9.28 11.57 -0.11
N ALA A 53 -9.15 12.34 -1.20
CA ALA A 53 -10.24 13.21 -1.66
C ALA A 53 -11.52 12.42 -2.03
N ASN A 54 -11.35 11.19 -2.55
CA ASN A 54 -12.45 10.40 -3.12
C ASN A 54 -12.76 9.11 -2.36
N GLU A 55 -11.93 8.71 -1.38
CA GLU A 55 -12.00 7.39 -0.78
C GLU A 55 -11.73 7.41 0.73
N ASP A 56 -12.37 6.49 1.44
CA ASP A 56 -12.10 6.17 2.84
C ASP A 56 -11.74 4.69 2.92
N ASN A 57 -10.48 4.41 3.25
CA ASN A 57 -9.86 3.09 3.07
C ASN A 57 -9.36 2.51 4.39
N PHE A 58 -9.58 1.22 4.60
CA PHE A 58 -8.73 0.40 5.46
C PHE A 58 -7.85 -0.50 4.61
N ILE A 59 -6.57 -0.59 4.95
CA ILE A 59 -5.67 -1.60 4.39
C ILE A 59 -5.24 -2.50 5.53
N VAL A 60 -5.56 -3.79 5.41
CA VAL A 60 -5.36 -4.77 6.47
C VAL A 60 -4.44 -5.87 5.99
N PHE A 61 -3.32 -6.04 6.69
CA PHE A 61 -2.45 -7.20 6.57
C PHE A 61 -2.72 -8.10 7.76
N SER A 62 -3.13 -9.33 7.50
CA SER A 62 -3.54 -10.27 8.54
C SER A 62 -3.07 -11.68 8.24
N LYS A 63 -3.10 -12.51 9.28
CA LYS A 63 -2.74 -13.92 9.20
C LYS A 63 -3.69 -14.79 9.99
N GLU A 64 -3.62 -16.09 9.73
CA GLU A 64 -4.21 -17.12 10.59
C GLU A 64 -3.63 -17.09 12.01
N GLN A 65 -4.08 -17.95 12.92
CA GLN A 65 -3.47 -18.09 14.25
C GLN A 65 -1.94 -18.30 14.20
N ARG A 66 -1.24 -18.02 15.30
CA ARG A 66 0.22 -18.26 15.39
C ARG A 66 0.51 -19.74 15.08
N ASN A 67 1.60 -20.00 14.36
CA ASN A 67 2.06 -21.34 13.96
C ASN A 67 1.11 -22.09 13.01
N ALA A 68 0.19 -21.40 12.32
CA ALA A 68 -0.54 -22.00 11.20
C ALA A 68 0.42 -22.50 10.11
N ASP A 69 0.06 -23.60 9.45
CA ASP A 69 0.86 -24.23 8.41
C ASP A 69 -0.03 -24.63 7.22
N PRO A 70 0.14 -24.02 6.04
CA PRO A 70 1.14 -23.00 5.72
C PRO A 70 0.81 -21.63 6.33
N ASP A 71 1.82 -20.77 6.42
CA ASP A 71 1.65 -19.36 6.79
C ASP A 71 0.90 -18.65 5.66
N HIS A 72 -0.26 -18.06 5.99
CA HIS A 72 -1.07 -17.28 5.05
C HIS A 72 -1.02 -15.82 5.46
N LEU A 73 -0.50 -14.97 4.59
CA LEU A 73 -0.64 -13.53 4.66
C LEU A 73 -1.82 -13.11 3.78
N TYR A 74 -2.89 -12.64 4.40
CA TYR A 74 -3.99 -11.99 3.70
C TYR A 74 -3.74 -10.49 3.64
N ILE A 75 -4.02 -9.89 2.50
CA ILE A 75 -3.86 -8.47 2.24
C ILE A 75 -5.16 -7.97 1.65
N GLN A 76 -5.83 -7.04 2.34
CA GLN A 76 -7.16 -6.59 1.94
C GLN A 76 -7.24 -5.07 1.97
N GLN A 77 -7.75 -4.48 0.89
CA GLN A 77 -8.24 -3.11 0.87
C GLN A 77 -9.75 -3.12 1.06
N PHE A 78 -10.21 -2.40 2.08
CA PHE A 78 -11.62 -2.10 2.30
C PHE A 78 -11.87 -0.65 1.95
N GLN A 79 -13.01 -0.38 1.31
CA GLN A 79 -13.51 0.98 1.09
C GLN A 79 -14.86 1.16 1.77
N LYS A 80 -15.08 2.35 2.34
CA LYS A 80 -16.37 2.73 2.91
C LYS A 80 -17.29 3.25 1.81
N ASN A 81 -18.40 2.55 1.57
CA ASN A 81 -19.45 2.94 0.65
C ASN A 81 -20.81 2.87 1.37
N ASN A 82 -21.57 3.97 1.39
CA ASN A 82 -22.87 4.06 2.07
C ASN A 82 -22.82 3.51 3.52
N ASP A 83 -21.83 3.97 4.29
CA ASP A 83 -21.56 3.53 5.67
C ASP A 83 -21.24 2.04 5.87
N LYS A 84 -20.98 1.32 4.78
CA LYS A 84 -20.56 -0.09 4.83
C LYS A 84 -19.14 -0.26 4.30
N TRP A 85 -18.34 -1.02 5.02
CA TRP A 85 -17.02 -1.45 4.56
C TRP A 85 -17.14 -2.65 3.62
N THR A 86 -16.55 -2.54 2.44
CA THR A 86 -16.50 -3.61 1.44
C THR A 86 -15.08 -3.85 0.98
N VAL A 87 -14.68 -5.11 0.84
CA VAL A 87 -13.41 -5.48 0.21
C VAL A 87 -13.46 -5.07 -1.26
N VAL A 88 -12.51 -4.25 -1.70
CA VAL A 88 -12.40 -3.79 -3.10
C VAL A 88 -11.15 -4.31 -3.81
N ALA A 89 -10.14 -4.71 -3.04
CA ALA A 89 -8.96 -5.40 -3.53
C ALA A 89 -8.53 -6.44 -2.48
N GLU A 90 -8.06 -7.59 -2.95
CA GLU A 90 -7.57 -8.65 -2.09
C GLU A 90 -6.41 -9.38 -2.77
N ASP A 91 -5.43 -9.76 -1.96
CA ASP A 91 -4.35 -10.66 -2.34
C ASP A 91 -4.01 -11.57 -1.16
N HIS A 92 -3.32 -12.66 -1.43
CA HIS A 92 -2.77 -13.53 -0.40
C HIS A 92 -1.42 -14.10 -0.81
N VAL A 93 -0.58 -14.33 0.18
CA VAL A 93 0.70 -15.02 0.02
C VAL A 93 0.69 -16.23 0.93
N SER A 94 0.86 -17.40 0.32
CA SER A 94 1.08 -18.64 1.06
C SER A 94 2.04 -19.53 0.28
N GLU A 95 3.12 -19.92 0.95
CA GLU A 95 4.15 -20.75 0.38
C GLU A 95 4.63 -21.75 1.42
N LYS A 96 4.90 -22.97 0.98
CA LYS A 96 5.38 -24.04 1.85
C LYS A 96 6.73 -23.66 2.44
N ASP A 97 6.90 -23.92 3.74
CA ASP A 97 8.15 -23.70 4.49
C ASP A 97 8.64 -22.24 4.50
N ILE A 98 7.79 -21.28 4.13
CA ILE A 98 8.06 -19.84 4.17
C ILE A 98 7.12 -19.16 5.15
N VAL A 99 7.66 -18.17 5.87
CA VAL A 99 6.91 -17.24 6.72
C VAL A 99 7.15 -15.82 6.22
N THR A 100 6.08 -15.03 6.17
CA THR A 100 6.18 -13.61 5.80
C THR A 100 6.25 -12.68 7.02
N SER A 101 6.94 -11.55 6.92
CA SER A 101 6.96 -10.50 7.95
C SER A 101 6.68 -9.15 7.32
N VAL A 102 5.78 -8.36 7.92
CA VAL A 102 5.38 -7.05 7.38
C VAL A 102 6.22 -5.95 8.04
N TRP A 103 6.74 -5.03 7.23
CA TRP A 103 7.59 -3.92 7.67
C TRP A 103 6.74 -2.67 7.89
N ASP A 104 6.06 -2.60 9.04
CA ASP A 104 5.05 -1.57 9.34
C ASP A 104 5.56 -0.12 9.16
N ALA A 105 6.83 0.15 9.46
CA ALA A 105 7.42 1.49 9.31
C ALA A 105 7.94 1.80 7.89
N ARG A 106 7.84 0.87 6.94
CA ARG A 106 8.36 1.02 5.57
C ARG A 106 7.19 0.95 4.58
N LYS A 107 6.51 2.08 4.47
CA LYS A 107 5.33 2.27 3.63
C LYS A 107 5.27 3.69 3.08
N ALA A 108 4.51 3.88 2.02
CA ALA A 108 4.23 5.19 1.44
C ALA A 108 2.78 5.26 0.96
N PHE A 109 2.19 6.45 1.05
CA PHE A 109 0.88 6.76 0.49
C PHE A 109 1.03 7.99 -0.40
N PHE A 110 0.47 7.94 -1.60
CA PHE A 110 0.58 9.00 -2.60
C PHE A 110 -0.61 8.97 -3.56
N ASP A 111 -0.71 10.02 -4.38
CA ASP A 111 -1.69 10.18 -5.46
C ASP A 111 -0.92 10.83 -6.60
N ALA A 112 -0.13 10.01 -7.29
CA ALA A 112 0.89 10.53 -8.21
C ALA A 112 0.28 10.92 -9.57
N ASP A 113 -0.83 10.29 -9.97
CA ASP A 113 -1.60 10.65 -11.16
C ASP A 113 -2.69 11.71 -10.91
N LYS A 114 -2.89 12.11 -9.64
CA LYS A 114 -3.80 13.17 -9.18
C LYS A 114 -5.26 12.84 -9.44
N ASP A 115 -5.63 11.57 -9.36
CA ASP A 115 -7.00 11.10 -9.54
C ASP A 115 -7.82 11.14 -8.23
N GLY A 116 -7.18 11.52 -7.12
CA GLY A 116 -7.78 11.65 -5.79
C GLY A 116 -8.03 10.31 -5.10
N LYS A 117 -7.54 9.19 -5.65
CA LYS A 117 -7.63 7.85 -5.05
C LYS A 117 -6.32 7.47 -4.38
N LEU A 118 -6.38 6.38 -3.61
CA LEU A 118 -5.22 5.91 -2.87
C LEU A 118 -4.27 5.09 -3.75
N ASP A 119 -3.03 5.57 -3.87
CA ASP A 119 -1.88 4.75 -4.22
C ASP A 119 -1.05 4.47 -2.97
N ALA A 120 -0.59 3.23 -2.83
CA ALA A 120 0.19 2.85 -1.65
C ALA A 120 1.31 1.88 -2.00
N ILE A 121 2.39 1.96 -1.22
CA ILE A 121 3.46 0.96 -1.22
C ILE A 121 3.59 0.43 0.21
N PHE A 122 3.60 -0.88 0.34
CA PHE A 122 3.88 -1.61 1.58
C PHE A 122 5.10 -2.50 1.37
N VAL A 123 5.80 -2.83 2.45
CA VAL A 123 6.95 -3.74 2.38
C VAL A 123 6.71 -4.95 3.27
N TYR A 124 7.03 -6.12 2.75
CA TYR A 124 7.11 -7.36 3.53
C TYR A 124 8.30 -8.19 3.07
N SER A 125 8.75 -9.10 3.93
CA SER A 125 9.87 -10.00 3.66
C SER A 125 9.43 -11.46 3.74
N ARG A 126 10.17 -12.35 3.06
CA ARG A 126 10.05 -13.82 3.17
C ARG A 126 11.22 -14.38 3.96
N HIS A 127 10.93 -15.36 4.81
CA HIS A 127 11.90 -16.05 5.68
C HIS A 127 11.63 -17.55 5.65
N PRO A 128 12.65 -18.41 5.83
CA PRO A 128 12.41 -19.83 6.08
C PRO A 128 11.62 -20.02 7.37
N LYS A 129 10.73 -20.99 7.38
CA LYS A 129 10.02 -21.40 8.60
C LYS A 129 11.02 -21.88 9.65
N GLY A 130 10.99 -21.24 10.82
CA GLY A 130 11.90 -21.56 11.93
C GLY A 130 13.19 -20.74 11.96
N ASP A 131 13.45 -19.89 10.96
CA ASP A 131 14.61 -18.99 10.92
C ASP A 131 14.18 -17.60 10.45
N MET A 132 13.70 -16.78 11.39
CA MET A 132 13.26 -15.41 11.09
C MET A 132 14.42 -14.44 10.89
N ASP A 133 15.65 -14.81 11.30
CA ASP A 133 16.84 -13.96 11.16
C ASP A 133 17.37 -14.02 9.72
N LYS A 134 17.11 -15.12 9.01
CA LYS A 134 17.44 -15.26 7.59
C LYS A 134 16.33 -14.70 6.70
N GLN A 135 16.52 -13.49 6.18
CA GLN A 135 15.69 -12.97 5.10
C GLN A 135 16.06 -13.62 3.75
N LEU A 136 15.06 -14.08 3.01
CA LEU A 136 15.21 -14.62 1.65
C LEU A 136 14.95 -13.57 0.58
N SER A 137 13.98 -12.69 0.82
CA SER A 137 13.60 -11.66 -0.14
C SER A 137 12.91 -10.49 0.55
N CYS A 138 13.12 -9.29 0.01
CA CYS A 138 12.37 -8.08 0.31
C CYS A 138 11.36 -7.85 -0.83
N ILE A 139 10.09 -7.57 -0.49
CA ILE A 139 9.02 -7.35 -1.46
C ILE A 139 8.37 -6.01 -1.19
N ALA A 140 8.32 -5.14 -2.21
CA ALA A 140 7.41 -4.00 -2.22
C ALA A 140 6.10 -4.42 -2.89
N LEU A 141 5.00 -4.27 -2.15
CA LEU A 141 3.64 -4.46 -2.62
C LEU A 141 3.04 -3.10 -2.95
N VAL A 142 2.75 -2.86 -4.23
CA VAL A 142 2.11 -1.65 -4.71
C VAL A 142 0.62 -1.89 -4.83
N LEU A 143 -0.18 -1.02 -4.22
CA LEU A 143 -1.62 -0.93 -4.44
C LEU A 143 -1.88 0.25 -5.37
N TYR A 144 -2.41 -0.02 -6.56
CA TYR A 144 -2.81 0.99 -7.54
C TYR A 144 -4.12 0.57 -8.18
N ASN A 145 -5.11 1.46 -8.22
CA ASN A 145 -6.42 1.22 -8.82
C ASN A 145 -7.05 -0.14 -8.43
N LYS A 146 -7.05 -0.44 -7.12
CA LYS A 146 -7.62 -1.66 -6.52
C LYS A 146 -6.96 -2.96 -7.02
N GLN A 147 -5.71 -2.88 -7.47
CA GLN A 147 -4.90 -4.02 -7.87
C GLN A 147 -3.54 -3.99 -7.18
N PHE A 148 -3.02 -5.18 -6.94
CA PHE A 148 -1.71 -5.37 -6.33
C PHE A 148 -0.65 -5.71 -7.37
N TYR A 149 0.52 -5.10 -7.22
CA TYR A 149 1.72 -5.33 -8.02
C TYR A 149 2.91 -5.55 -7.09
N ARG A 150 3.95 -6.24 -7.56
CA ARG A 150 5.12 -6.55 -6.72
C ARG A 150 6.41 -6.19 -7.40
N LEU A 151 7.34 -5.69 -6.58
CA LEU A 151 8.77 -5.70 -6.84
C LEU A 151 9.40 -6.60 -5.79
N GLN A 152 10.36 -7.42 -6.19
CA GLN A 152 11.08 -8.30 -5.28
C GLN A 152 12.57 -8.23 -5.54
N ALA A 153 13.34 -8.13 -4.47
CA ALA A 153 14.79 -8.33 -4.47
C ALA A 153 15.11 -9.53 -3.56
N ASP A 154 16.03 -10.37 -4.02
CA ASP A 154 16.35 -11.64 -3.37
C ASP A 154 17.73 -11.60 -2.72
N GLN A 155 17.84 -12.20 -1.54
CA GLN A 155 19.11 -12.36 -0.83
C GLN A 155 20.13 -13.16 -1.66
N ALA A 156 19.66 -14.04 -2.54
CA ALA A 156 20.50 -14.87 -3.40
C ALA A 156 21.41 -14.07 -4.36
N ASP A 157 21.04 -12.83 -4.70
CA ASP A 157 21.87 -11.91 -5.48
C ASP A 157 22.37 -10.70 -4.70
N GLY A 158 22.24 -10.73 -3.36
CA GLY A 158 22.58 -9.61 -2.50
C GLY A 158 21.63 -8.42 -2.68
N TYR A 159 20.36 -8.69 -3.01
CA TYR A 159 19.30 -7.70 -3.24
C TYR A 159 19.59 -6.70 -4.35
N GLN A 160 20.43 -7.09 -5.32
CA GLN A 160 20.91 -6.22 -6.40
C GLN A 160 20.00 -6.21 -7.61
N LYS A 161 19.24 -7.29 -7.86
CA LYS A 161 18.29 -7.34 -8.97
C LYS A 161 16.87 -7.20 -8.45
N THR A 162 16.05 -6.56 -9.27
CA THR A 162 14.63 -6.43 -9.02
C THR A 162 13.87 -7.27 -10.03
N THR A 163 12.99 -8.14 -9.53
CA THR A 163 11.98 -8.84 -10.30
C THR A 163 10.63 -8.18 -10.08
N TYR A 164 9.74 -8.31 -11.07
CA TYR A 164 8.44 -7.65 -11.09
C TYR A 164 7.33 -8.68 -11.28
N SER A 165 6.15 -8.43 -10.72
CA SER A 165 4.96 -9.23 -11.04
C SER A 165 4.57 -9.07 -12.52
N ASP A 166 3.92 -10.08 -13.09
CA ASP A 166 3.55 -10.12 -14.52
C ASP A 166 2.70 -8.91 -14.96
N ASN A 167 1.88 -8.39 -14.05
CA ASN A 167 1.04 -7.22 -14.30
C ASN A 167 1.76 -5.87 -14.12
N TYR A 168 3.00 -5.83 -13.64
CA TYR A 168 3.71 -4.58 -13.33
C TYR A 168 3.83 -3.64 -14.54
N SER A 169 3.95 -4.20 -15.75
CA SER A 169 4.02 -3.40 -16.98
C SER A 169 2.76 -2.55 -17.22
N GLN A 170 1.62 -2.91 -16.61
CA GLN A 170 0.34 -2.22 -16.71
C GLN A 170 0.28 -0.94 -15.86
N LEU A 171 1.21 -0.73 -14.92
CA LEU A 171 1.26 0.51 -14.15
C LEU A 171 1.56 1.71 -15.07
N PRO A 172 0.89 2.86 -14.88
CA PRO A 172 1.27 4.09 -15.56
C PRO A 172 2.70 4.51 -15.22
N GLU A 173 3.38 5.17 -16.15
CA GLU A 173 4.78 5.59 -15.97
C GLU A 173 4.99 6.51 -14.77
N VAL A 174 4.01 7.38 -14.47
CA VAL A 174 4.06 8.25 -13.27
C VAL A 174 4.06 7.44 -11.97
N ILE A 175 3.31 6.33 -11.92
CA ILE A 175 3.28 5.42 -10.77
C ILE A 175 4.58 4.64 -10.68
N LYS A 176 5.07 4.11 -11.81
CA LYS A 176 6.37 3.39 -11.86
C LYS A 176 7.52 4.27 -11.37
N ALA A 177 7.53 5.56 -11.73
CA ALA A 177 8.55 6.50 -11.27
C ALA A 177 8.51 6.67 -9.74
N GLN A 178 7.33 6.84 -9.15
CA GLN A 178 7.17 6.97 -7.70
C GLN A 178 7.58 5.69 -6.96
N VAL A 179 7.19 4.53 -7.49
CA VAL A 179 7.54 3.22 -6.94
C VAL A 179 9.04 2.98 -7.02
N THR A 180 9.69 3.30 -8.15
CA THR A 180 11.13 3.16 -8.34
C THR A 180 11.89 4.04 -7.35
N GLN A 181 11.48 5.29 -7.19
CA GLN A 181 12.12 6.20 -6.24
C GLN A 181 12.03 5.70 -4.79
N PHE A 182 10.89 5.14 -4.39
CA PHE A 182 10.75 4.51 -3.08
C PHE A 182 11.68 3.29 -2.96
N TRP A 183 11.66 2.41 -3.96
CA TRP A 183 12.39 1.15 -3.97
C TRP A 183 13.91 1.34 -3.94
N GLU A 184 14.44 2.31 -4.68
CA GLU A 184 15.88 2.61 -4.70
C GLU A 184 16.39 3.17 -3.37
N LYS A 185 15.55 3.91 -2.64
CA LYS A 185 15.90 4.47 -1.32
C LYS A 185 15.72 3.48 -0.17
N LEU A 186 14.96 2.40 -0.39
CA LEU A 186 14.72 1.39 0.62
C LEU A 186 15.99 0.57 0.83
N ASP A 187 16.46 0.55 2.08
CA ASP A 187 17.41 -0.45 2.55
C ASP A 187 16.70 -1.80 2.64
N LYS A 188 17.17 -2.77 1.87
CA LYS A 188 16.50 -4.06 1.65
C LYS A 188 17.05 -5.16 2.53
N ASP A 189 18.20 -4.94 3.17
CA ASP A 189 18.92 -5.93 3.98
C ASP A 189 18.47 -5.93 5.45
#